data_AF-A0A034V5H0-F1
#
_entry.id   AF-A0A034V5H0-F1
#
_cell.length_a   1.000
_cell.length_b   1.000
_cell.length_c   1.000
_cell.angle_alpha   90.00
_cell.angle_beta   90.00
_cell.angle_gamma   90.00
#
_symmetry.space_group_name_H-M   'P 1'
#
loop_
_entity.id
_entity.type
_entity.pdbx_description
1 polymer ?
#
loop_
_entity_poly.entity_id
_entity_poly.type
_entity_poly.pdbx_seq_one_letter_code
_entity_poly.pdbx_strand_id
1 'polypeptide(L)'
;MKIRANNSERVKRHTFNNLKIFVIRDKSLLKFVFARPPSEIQGIIRPFQEQLQQKLKPLGLELHILDTQVLTRADYTLDFTATSSCFQMFKNGAAISLQEMQKLMHSEQMKQELFDTYVEYGVSEVEMCSVRKLQVAASMMTSAGTWLVILAAFIGLAAIVAACTACCLKKKYKKHSKRSLQASRAPTEPYTVGMGVPTLYYSEPIYGPLS
;
A
#
# COMPACT_ATOMS: atom_id res chain seq x y z
N MET A 1 5.92 4.53 38.25
CA MET A 1 4.75 4.77 39.13
C MET A 1 4.94 3.98 40.42
N LYS A 2 4.55 4.48 41.60
CA LYS A 2 4.65 3.72 42.86
C LYS A 2 3.27 3.31 43.33
N ILE A 3 3.07 2.01 43.58
CA ILE A 3 1.83 1.48 44.15
C ILE A 3 2.03 1.37 45.66
N ARG A 4 1.03 1.81 46.43
CA ARG A 4 0.98 1.64 47.88
C ARG A 4 0.11 0.43 48.21
N ALA A 5 0.62 -0.48 49.04
CA ALA A 5 -0.16 -1.59 49.60
C ALA A 5 -0.24 -1.46 51.13
N ASN A 6 -1.43 -1.66 51.70
CA ASN A 6 -1.68 -1.70 53.14
C ASN A 6 -2.61 -2.89 53.43
N ASN A 7 -2.21 -3.78 54.33
CA ASN A 7 -3.00 -4.93 54.78
C ASN A 7 -3.36 -4.81 56.28
N SER A 8 -3.59 -3.59 56.76
CA SER A 8 -4.01 -3.33 58.13
C SER A 8 -4.89 -2.08 58.20
N GLU A 9 -5.71 -1.98 59.24
CA GLU A 9 -6.49 -0.77 59.54
C GLU A 9 -5.61 0.43 59.92
N ARG A 10 -4.32 0.20 60.23
CA ARG A 10 -3.36 1.26 60.56
C ARG A 10 -2.85 1.93 59.28
N VAL A 11 -3.34 3.13 58.98
CA VAL A 11 -2.99 3.93 57.78
C VAL A 11 -1.48 4.14 57.58
N LYS A 12 -0.69 4.20 58.66
CA LYS A 12 0.77 4.38 58.59
C LYS A 12 1.54 3.12 58.17
N ARG A 13 0.95 1.92 58.25
CA ARG A 13 1.62 0.66 57.93
C ARG A 13 1.40 0.29 56.46
N HIS A 14 2.18 0.89 55.58
CA HIS A 14 2.11 0.61 54.15
C HIS A 14 3.49 0.30 53.58
N THR A 15 3.51 -0.45 52.47
CA THR A 15 4.71 -0.65 51.66
C THR A 15 4.51 -0.04 50.28
N PHE A 16 5.62 0.31 49.62
CA PHE A 16 5.60 0.80 48.25
C PHE A 16 6.25 -0.21 47.31
N ASN A 17 5.66 -0.39 46.13
CA ASN A 17 6.25 -1.16 45.05
C ASN A 17 6.33 -0.30 43.77
N ASN A 18 7.32 -0.56 42.92
CA ASN A 18 7.50 0.17 41.67
C ASN A 18 6.77 -0.55 40.54
N LEU A 19 5.82 0.16 39.91
CA LEU A 19 5.13 -0.29 38.69
C LEU A 19 5.75 0.37 37.47
N LYS A 20 6.10 -0.46 36.50
CA LYS A 20 6.44 -0.08 35.12
C LYS A 20 5.33 -0.58 34.20
N ILE A 21 4.78 0.31 33.37
CA ILE A 21 3.76 -0.01 32.37
C ILE A 21 4.39 0.25 31.01
N PHE A 22 4.30 -0.72 30.10
CA PHE A 22 4.75 -0.59 28.73
C PHE A 22 3.53 -0.63 27.81
N VAL A 23 3.44 0.34 26.90
CA VAL A 23 2.42 0.36 25.85
C VAL A 23 3.09 -0.08 24.56
N ILE A 24 2.72 -1.26 24.07
CA ILE A 24 3.36 -1.91 22.93
C ILE A 24 2.32 -2.10 21.83
N ARG A 25 2.72 -1.82 20.59
CA ARG A 25 1.86 -2.01 19.42
C ARG A 25 2.10 -3.39 18.83
N ASP A 26 1.08 -3.99 18.22
CA ASP A 26 1.19 -5.31 17.56
C ASP A 26 2.32 -5.36 16.52
N LYS A 27 2.57 -4.24 15.84
CA LYS A 27 3.68 -4.08 14.87
C LYS A 27 5.07 -4.28 15.47
N SER A 28 5.18 -4.19 16.80
CA SER A 28 6.43 -4.31 17.55
C SER A 28 6.57 -5.70 18.21
N LEU A 29 5.59 -6.58 18.05
CA LEU A 29 5.56 -7.92 18.63
C LEU A 29 5.96 -8.98 17.60
N LEU A 30 6.49 -10.09 18.11
CA LEU A 30 6.61 -11.33 17.36
C LEU A 30 5.47 -12.27 17.74
N LYS A 31 5.23 -13.31 16.94
CA LYS A 31 4.26 -14.37 17.24
C LYS A 31 4.90 -15.74 17.06
N PHE A 32 4.56 -16.65 17.95
CA PHE A 32 4.75 -18.08 17.74
C PHE A 32 3.61 -18.60 16.86
N VAL A 33 3.95 -19.37 15.83
CA VAL A 33 2.99 -20.07 14.99
C VAL A 33 3.01 -21.53 15.40
N PHE A 34 1.91 -22.02 15.94
CA PHE A 34 1.72 -23.39 16.35
C PHE A 34 0.97 -24.16 15.27
N ALA A 35 1.47 -25.33 14.88
CA ALA A 35 0.83 -26.23 13.92
C ALA A 35 -0.31 -27.07 14.57
N ARG A 36 -1.12 -26.43 15.42
CA ARG A 36 -2.24 -27.04 16.14
C ARG A 36 -3.38 -26.04 16.32
N PRO A 37 -4.64 -26.50 16.45
CA PRO A 37 -5.79 -25.62 16.61
C PRO A 37 -5.85 -24.96 18.00
N PRO A 38 -6.55 -23.82 18.16
CA PRO A 38 -6.54 -23.06 19.41
C PRO A 38 -7.05 -23.82 20.62
N SER A 39 -7.99 -24.75 20.43
CA SER A 39 -8.56 -25.61 21.47
C SER A 39 -7.50 -26.46 22.17
N GLU A 40 -6.48 -26.91 21.43
CA GLU A 40 -5.38 -27.69 21.99
C GLU A 40 -4.34 -26.78 22.64
N ILE A 41 -4.01 -25.65 22.00
CA ILE A 41 -2.97 -24.74 22.49
C ILE A 41 -3.34 -24.07 23.82
N GLN A 42 -4.63 -23.76 24.04
CA GLN A 42 -5.08 -23.14 25.29
C GLN A 42 -4.67 -23.93 26.55
N GLY A 43 -4.64 -25.26 26.48
CA GLY A 43 -4.22 -26.11 27.60
C GLY A 43 -2.70 -26.18 27.80
N ILE A 44 -1.92 -25.96 26.75
CA ILE A 44 -0.46 -26.15 26.78
C ILE A 44 0.35 -24.84 26.78
N ILE A 45 -0.29 -23.69 26.58
CA ILE A 45 0.40 -22.40 26.47
C ILE A 45 1.14 -21.99 27.75
N ARG A 46 0.58 -22.31 28.93
CA ARG A 46 1.22 -22.03 30.23
C ARG A 46 2.48 -22.87 30.43
N PRO A 47 2.42 -24.21 30.33
CA PRO A 47 3.62 -25.06 30.38
C PRO A 47 4.68 -24.64 29.35
N PHE A 48 4.27 -24.31 28.12
CA PHE A 48 5.16 -23.78 27.10
C PHE A 48 5.87 -22.51 27.56
N GLN A 49 5.13 -21.52 28.09
CA GLN A 49 5.69 -20.28 28.60
C GLN A 49 6.70 -20.54 29.72
N GLU A 50 6.39 -21.44 30.65
CA GLU A 50 7.24 -21.76 31.79
C GLU A 50 8.55 -22.42 31.36
N GLN A 51 8.50 -23.43 30.50
CA GLN A 51 9.71 -24.07 29.97
C GLN A 51 10.56 -23.09 29.16
N LEU A 52 9.92 -22.32 28.28
CA LEU A 52 10.61 -21.32 27.47
C LEU A 52 11.27 -20.24 28.36
N GLN A 53 10.58 -19.81 29.41
CA GLN A 53 11.11 -18.86 30.38
C GLN A 53 12.29 -19.43 31.19
N GLN A 54 12.30 -20.73 31.50
CA GLN A 54 13.44 -21.39 32.15
C GLN A 54 14.68 -21.36 31.27
N LYS A 55 14.53 -21.58 29.96
CA LYS A 55 15.60 -21.51 28.97
C LYS A 55 16.14 -20.08 28.77
N LEU A 56 15.27 -19.09 28.85
CA LEU A 56 15.62 -17.68 28.64
C LEU A 56 16.20 -16.98 29.89
N LYS A 57 15.88 -17.44 31.10
CA LYS A 57 16.36 -16.84 32.37
C LYS A 57 17.89 -16.74 32.47
N PRO A 58 18.70 -17.77 32.15
CA PRO A 58 20.16 -17.69 32.18
C PRO A 58 20.75 -16.58 31.29
N LEU A 59 20.02 -16.18 30.26
CA LEU A 59 20.41 -15.14 29.30
C LEU A 59 19.96 -13.73 29.74
N GLY A 60 19.33 -13.60 30.93
CA GLY A 60 18.76 -12.35 31.41
C GLY A 60 17.53 -11.89 30.61
N LEU A 61 16.85 -12.84 29.98
CA LEU A 61 15.70 -12.61 29.11
C LEU A 61 14.40 -13.08 29.79
N GLU A 62 13.39 -12.25 29.70
CA GLU A 62 12.03 -12.52 30.15
C GLU A 62 11.08 -12.45 28.95
N LEU A 63 10.07 -13.30 28.95
CA LEU A 63 9.11 -13.46 27.87
C LEU A 63 7.70 -13.31 28.43
N HIS A 64 6.92 -12.45 27.80
CA HIS A 64 5.50 -12.32 28.07
C HIS A 64 4.70 -12.71 26.83
N ILE A 65 3.96 -13.81 26.95
CA ILE A 65 3.08 -14.34 25.90
C ILE A 65 1.69 -13.73 26.07
N LEU A 66 1.10 -13.27 24.96
CA LEU A 66 -0.27 -12.75 24.88
C LEU A 66 -1.26 -13.87 24.50
N ASP A 67 -2.54 -13.56 24.53
CA ASP A 67 -3.60 -14.53 24.24
C ASP A 67 -3.44 -15.22 22.87
N THR A 68 -3.84 -16.49 22.83
CA THR A 68 -3.80 -17.32 21.63
C THR A 68 -4.95 -16.97 20.69
N GLN A 69 -4.68 -16.94 19.39
CA GLN A 69 -5.61 -16.56 18.34
C GLN A 69 -5.50 -17.52 17.16
N VAL A 70 -6.57 -17.66 16.37
CA VAL A 70 -6.52 -18.38 15.09
C VAL A 70 -5.45 -17.75 14.20
N LEU A 71 -4.64 -18.57 13.53
CA LEU A 71 -3.60 -18.05 12.65
C LEU A 71 -4.23 -17.25 11.50
N THR A 72 -3.85 -15.99 11.37
CA THR A 72 -4.15 -15.17 10.19
C THR A 72 -2.96 -15.20 9.25
N ARG A 73 -3.17 -15.67 8.02
CA ARG A 73 -2.15 -15.74 6.97
C ARG A 73 -1.92 -14.36 6.32
N ALA A 74 -0.88 -14.26 5.50
CA ALA A 74 -0.49 -13.00 4.84
C ALA A 74 -1.57 -12.44 3.88
N ASP A 75 -2.45 -13.31 3.37
CA ASP A 75 -3.60 -12.99 2.53
C ASP A 75 -4.87 -12.65 3.34
N TYR A 76 -4.76 -12.51 4.66
CA TYR A 76 -5.86 -12.29 5.61
C TYR A 76 -6.87 -13.42 5.72
N THR A 77 -6.54 -14.61 5.18
CA THR A 77 -7.34 -15.80 5.45
C THR A 77 -7.06 -16.33 6.85
N LEU A 78 -8.09 -16.94 7.45
CA LEU A 78 -8.01 -17.56 8.76
C LEU A 78 -7.76 -19.06 8.59
N ASP A 79 -6.70 -19.53 9.22
CA ASP A 79 -6.34 -20.94 9.27
C ASP A 79 -6.71 -21.52 10.63
N PHE A 80 -7.85 -22.21 10.69
CA PHE A 80 -8.36 -22.83 11.92
C PHE A 80 -7.57 -24.08 12.35
N THR A 81 -6.68 -24.59 11.49
CA THR A 81 -5.82 -25.74 11.82
C THR A 81 -4.57 -25.31 12.57
N ALA A 82 -4.26 -24.01 12.59
CA ALA A 82 -3.09 -23.44 13.23
C ALA A 82 -3.46 -22.29 14.19
N THR A 83 -2.60 -22.09 15.18
CA THR A 83 -2.76 -21.07 16.20
C THR A 83 -1.58 -20.13 16.18
N SER A 84 -1.80 -18.86 16.48
CA SER A 84 -0.72 -17.92 16.74
C SER A 84 -0.87 -17.28 18.10
N SER A 85 0.25 -16.98 18.74
CA SER A 85 0.26 -16.20 19.98
C SER A 85 1.40 -15.21 19.93
N CYS A 86 1.07 -13.93 20.10
CA CYS A 86 2.04 -12.86 20.09
C CYS A 86 2.81 -12.80 21.41
N PHE A 87 4.03 -12.31 21.38
CA PHE A 87 4.86 -12.19 22.57
C PHE A 87 5.75 -10.94 22.52
N GLN A 88 6.12 -10.49 23.72
CA GLN A 88 7.12 -9.44 23.95
C GLN A 88 8.25 -10.02 24.80
N MET A 89 9.49 -9.69 24.44
CA MET A 89 10.66 -9.99 25.26
C MET A 89 11.13 -8.78 26.06
N PHE A 90 11.66 -9.04 27.24
CA PHE A 90 12.27 -8.06 28.12
C PHE A 90 13.70 -8.51 28.45
N LYS A 91 14.60 -7.53 28.54
CA LYS A 91 15.98 -7.75 28.98
C LYS A 91 16.19 -6.88 30.20
N ASN A 92 16.54 -7.48 31.33
CA ASN A 92 16.77 -6.77 32.60
C ASN A 92 15.60 -5.82 32.98
N GLY A 93 14.35 -6.24 32.73
CA GLY A 93 13.15 -5.46 33.05
C GLY A 93 12.88 -4.26 32.13
N ALA A 94 13.49 -4.22 30.94
CA ALA A 94 13.18 -3.28 29.86
C ALA A 94 12.71 -4.02 28.60
N ALA A 95 11.68 -3.51 27.93
CA ALA A 95 11.16 -4.10 26.70
C ALA A 95 12.19 -3.99 25.56
N ILE A 96 12.43 -5.11 24.88
CA ILE A 96 13.36 -5.21 23.76
C ILE A 96 12.68 -4.71 22.47
N SER A 97 13.45 -4.04 21.60
CA SER A 97 12.94 -3.60 20.29
C SER A 97 12.68 -4.78 19.35
N LEU A 98 11.76 -4.62 18.39
CA LEU A 98 11.44 -5.66 17.41
C LEU A 98 12.67 -6.19 16.65
N GLN A 99 13.55 -5.28 16.20
CA GLN A 99 14.75 -5.65 15.46
C GLN A 99 15.70 -6.49 16.32
N GLU A 100 15.84 -6.13 17.60
CA GLU A 100 16.68 -6.87 18.54
C GLU A 100 16.06 -8.23 18.89
N MET A 101 14.73 -8.30 19.08
CA MET A 101 14.01 -9.57 19.24
C MET A 101 14.21 -10.47 18.01
N GLN A 102 14.04 -9.94 16.80
CA GLN A 102 14.27 -10.70 15.57
C GLN A 102 15.71 -11.19 15.48
N LYS A 103 16.70 -10.34 15.76
CA LYS A 103 18.12 -10.73 15.72
C LYS A 103 18.41 -11.85 16.72
N LEU A 104 17.82 -11.76 17.91
CA LEU A 104 17.99 -12.72 18.99
C LEU A 104 17.37 -14.08 18.64
N MET A 105 16.11 -14.09 18.20
CA MET A 105 15.39 -15.31 17.82
C MET A 105 15.95 -15.97 16.56
N HIS A 106 16.55 -15.21 15.64
CA HIS A 106 17.23 -15.76 14.46
C HIS A 106 18.68 -16.18 14.70
N SER A 107 19.24 -15.93 15.88
CA SER A 107 20.61 -16.38 16.19
C SER A 107 20.67 -17.90 16.33
N GLU A 108 21.73 -18.52 15.80
CA GLU A 108 21.87 -19.98 15.80
C GLU A 108 21.89 -20.58 17.22
N GLN A 109 22.51 -19.86 18.17
CA GLN A 109 22.53 -20.26 19.58
C GLN A 109 21.12 -20.32 20.17
N MET A 110 20.28 -19.30 19.91
CA MET A 110 18.91 -19.27 20.42
C MET A 110 18.04 -20.33 19.76
N LYS A 111 18.20 -20.54 18.44
CA LYS A 111 17.47 -21.59 17.72
C LYS A 111 17.77 -22.96 18.31
N GLN A 112 19.04 -23.27 18.57
CA GLN A 112 19.45 -24.55 19.16
C GLN A 112 18.90 -24.72 20.59
N GLU A 113 19.00 -23.69 21.43
CA GLU A 113 18.55 -23.76 22.82
C GLU A 113 17.02 -23.95 22.94
N LEU A 114 16.26 -23.41 21.99
CA LEU A 114 14.80 -23.44 21.99
C LEU A 114 14.21 -24.56 21.10
N PHE A 115 15.05 -25.27 20.34
CA PHE A 115 14.61 -26.24 19.34
C PHE A 115 13.75 -27.35 19.96
N ASP A 116 14.22 -27.97 21.04
CA ASP A 116 13.51 -29.06 21.70
C ASP A 116 12.13 -28.63 22.18
N THR A 117 12.04 -27.45 22.81
CA THR A 117 10.77 -26.88 23.28
C THR A 117 9.85 -26.53 22.10
N TYR A 118 10.39 -26.06 20.97
CA TYR A 118 9.56 -25.77 19.79
C TYR A 118 8.97 -27.04 19.19
N VAL A 119 9.76 -28.10 19.10
CA VAL A 119 9.29 -29.39 18.59
C VAL A 119 8.25 -30.00 19.53
N GLU A 120 8.51 -30.02 20.84
CA GLU A 120 7.60 -30.58 21.85
C GLU A 120 6.21 -29.93 21.82
N TYR A 121 6.16 -28.60 21.73
CA TYR A 121 4.91 -27.83 21.74
C TYR A 121 4.35 -27.53 20.34
N GLY A 122 5.00 -28.00 19.28
CA GLY A 122 4.53 -27.85 17.90
C GLY A 122 4.60 -26.41 17.37
N VAL A 123 5.61 -25.64 17.77
CA VAL A 123 5.94 -24.34 17.18
C VAL A 123 6.59 -24.58 15.82
N SER A 124 5.89 -24.19 14.77
CA SER A 124 6.40 -24.28 13.40
C SER A 124 7.36 -23.14 13.11
N GLU A 125 6.97 -21.91 13.44
CA GLU A 125 7.68 -20.70 13.01
C GLU A 125 7.53 -19.55 14.01
N VAL A 126 8.46 -18.59 13.93
CA VAL A 126 8.42 -17.32 14.67
C VAL A 126 8.34 -16.19 13.67
N GLU A 127 7.22 -15.48 13.65
CA GLU A 127 6.92 -14.44 12.67
C GLU A 127 6.62 -13.09 13.34
N MET A 128 6.39 -12.05 12.53
CA MET A 128 5.87 -10.77 13.03
C MET A 128 4.39 -10.91 13.40
N CYS A 129 3.98 -10.38 14.56
CA CYS A 129 2.59 -10.47 15.02
C CYS A 129 1.61 -9.75 14.08
N SER A 130 1.93 -8.52 13.68
CA SER A 130 1.15 -7.83 12.64
C SER A 130 1.66 -8.25 11.26
N VAL A 131 0.75 -8.71 10.40
CA VAL A 131 1.01 -8.72 8.96
C VAL A 131 1.31 -7.28 8.56
N ARG A 132 2.47 -7.03 7.95
CA ARG A 132 2.69 -5.73 7.31
C ARG A 132 1.57 -5.62 6.30
N LYS A 133 0.60 -4.75 6.56
CA LYS A 133 -0.25 -4.20 5.51
C LYS A 133 0.76 -3.79 4.44
N LEU A 134 0.83 -4.52 3.33
CA LEU A 134 1.47 -4.00 2.15
C LEU A 134 0.82 -2.64 2.02
N GLN A 135 1.58 -1.57 2.25
CA GLN A 135 1.04 -0.25 2.12
C GLN A 135 0.67 -0.17 0.64
N VAL A 136 -0.59 -0.46 0.33
CA VAL A 136 -1.34 0.12 -0.79
C VAL A 136 -1.54 1.64 -0.51
N ALA A 137 -0.67 2.23 0.32
CA ALA A 137 -0.35 3.64 0.39
C ALA A 137 0.91 3.94 -0.44
N ALA A 138 1.14 3.15 -1.49
CA ALA A 138 1.76 3.59 -2.72
C ALA A 138 0.86 3.18 -3.89
N SER A 139 -0.41 3.60 -3.84
CA SER A 139 -1.17 3.92 -5.07
C SER A 139 -0.64 5.19 -5.76
N MET A 140 0.53 5.67 -5.34
CA MET A 140 1.39 6.51 -6.15
C MET A 140 1.99 5.61 -7.24
N MET A 141 1.36 5.60 -8.42
CA MET A 141 1.80 4.93 -9.68
C MET A 141 1.28 3.52 -10.00
N THR A 142 0.21 3.02 -9.37
CA THR A 142 -0.50 1.83 -9.88
C THR A 142 -2.02 2.01 -9.81
N SER A 143 -2.56 2.92 -10.61
CA SER A 143 -4.01 2.97 -10.81
C SER A 143 -4.32 3.54 -12.19
N ALA A 144 -5.50 3.19 -12.71
CA ALA A 144 -6.07 3.71 -13.96
C ALA A 144 -5.97 5.25 -14.11
N GLY A 145 -5.76 5.99 -13.01
CA GLY A 145 -5.47 7.42 -13.02
C GLY A 145 -4.28 7.84 -13.87
N THR A 146 -3.18 7.06 -13.92
CA THR A 146 -2.02 7.40 -14.78
C THR A 146 -2.39 7.35 -16.27
N TRP A 147 -3.22 6.38 -16.66
CA TRP A 147 -3.68 6.26 -18.05
C TRP A 147 -4.63 7.40 -18.45
N LEU A 148 -5.48 7.86 -17.53
CA LEU A 148 -6.36 9.01 -17.75
C LEU A 148 -5.58 10.30 -17.99
N VAL A 149 -4.49 10.53 -17.24
CA VAL A 149 -3.63 11.72 -17.44
C VAL A 149 -2.94 11.66 -18.80
N ILE A 150 -2.45 10.49 -19.21
CA ILE A 150 -1.84 10.29 -20.53
C ILE A 150 -2.85 10.56 -21.65
N LEU A 151 -4.08 10.02 -21.54
CA LEU A 151 -5.14 10.26 -22.52
C LEU A 151 -5.52 11.74 -22.60
N ALA A 152 -5.64 12.42 -21.46
CA ALA A 152 -5.91 13.85 -21.41
C ALA A 152 -4.82 14.67 -22.11
N ALA A 153 -3.55 14.29 -21.95
CA ALA A 153 -2.43 14.93 -22.63
C ALA A 153 -2.49 14.78 -24.16
N PHE A 154 -2.85 13.59 -24.67
CA PHE A 154 -3.01 13.37 -26.11
C PHE A 154 -4.17 14.19 -26.70
N ILE A 155 -5.31 14.26 -26.01
CA ILE A 155 -6.45 15.08 -26.44
C ILE A 155 -6.05 16.57 -26.48
N GLY A 156 -5.34 17.05 -25.46
CA GLY A 156 -4.82 18.41 -25.42
C GLY A 156 -3.88 18.71 -26.59
N LEU A 157 -2.96 17.80 -26.89
CA LEU A 157 -2.04 17.95 -28.02
C LEU A 157 -2.78 17.99 -29.36
N ALA A 158 -3.75 17.08 -29.57
CA ALA A 158 -4.55 17.05 -30.79
C ALA A 158 -5.34 18.36 -31.00
N ALA A 159 -5.91 18.93 -29.93
CA ALA A 159 -6.62 20.21 -29.99
C ALA A 159 -5.70 21.37 -30.40
N ILE A 160 -4.46 21.41 -29.89
CA ILE A 160 -3.47 22.43 -30.27
C ILE A 160 -3.11 22.31 -31.75
N VAL A 161 -2.87 21.09 -32.24
CA VAL A 161 -2.55 20.85 -33.65
C VAL A 161 -3.72 21.27 -34.54
N ALA A 162 -4.96 20.91 -34.19
CA ALA A 162 -6.16 21.30 -34.93
C ALA A 162 -6.36 22.83 -34.95
N ALA A 163 -6.13 23.52 -33.82
CA ALA A 163 -6.21 24.97 -33.77
C ALA A 163 -5.16 25.63 -34.67
N CYS A 164 -3.92 25.12 -34.67
CA CYS A 164 -2.85 25.60 -35.54
C CYS A 164 -3.17 25.40 -37.02
N THR A 165 -3.66 24.22 -37.43
CA THR A 165 -4.02 23.94 -38.82
C THR A 165 -5.20 24.79 -39.28
N ALA A 166 -6.24 24.95 -38.45
CA ALA A 166 -7.37 25.83 -38.73
C ALA A 166 -6.95 27.30 -38.88
N CYS A 167 -6.02 27.78 -38.05
CA CYS A 167 -5.49 29.14 -38.16
C CYS A 167 -4.68 29.33 -39.45
N CYS A 168 -3.85 28.36 -39.84
CA CYS A 168 -3.09 28.38 -41.08
C CYS A 168 -3.99 28.35 -42.32
N LEU A 169 -5.03 27.50 -42.31
CA LEU A 169 -6.04 27.44 -43.38
C LEU A 169 -6.84 28.73 -43.49
N LYS A 170 -7.29 29.32 -42.37
CA LYS A 170 -7.99 30.61 -42.36
C LYS A 170 -7.12 31.73 -42.93
N LYS A 171 -5.82 31.77 -42.60
CA LYS A 171 -4.87 32.74 -43.17
C LYS A 171 -4.67 32.52 -44.68
N LYS A 172 -4.53 31.26 -45.12
CA LYS A 172 -4.37 30.90 -46.54
C LYS A 172 -5.64 31.21 -47.34
N TYR A 173 -6.81 30.89 -46.80
CA TYR A 173 -8.12 31.23 -47.38
C TYR A 173 -8.33 32.74 -47.47
N LYS A 174 -8.05 33.50 -46.40
CA LYS A 174 -8.12 34.97 -46.41
C LYS A 174 -7.14 35.58 -47.43
N LYS A 175 -5.95 34.99 -47.61
CA LYS A 175 -4.97 35.42 -48.63
C LYS A 175 -5.43 35.08 -50.05
N HIS A 176 -6.02 33.90 -50.27
CA HIS A 176 -6.59 33.51 -51.57
C HIS A 176 -7.83 34.33 -51.94
N SER A 177 -8.75 34.55 -51.00
CA SER A 177 -9.94 35.39 -51.21
C SER A 177 -9.59 36.85 -51.51
N LYS A 178 -8.57 37.41 -50.86
CA LYS A 178 -8.05 38.75 -51.20
C LYS A 178 -7.39 38.79 -52.58
N ARG A 179 -6.65 37.74 -52.97
CA ARG A 179 -6.05 37.61 -54.30
C ARG A 179 -7.11 37.42 -55.40
N SER A 180 -8.16 36.65 -55.16
CA SER A 180 -9.26 36.49 -56.12
C SER A 180 -10.08 37.78 -56.27
N LEU A 181 -10.32 38.50 -55.17
CA LEU A 181 -10.97 39.82 -55.21
C LEU A 181 -10.13 40.93 -55.88
N GLN A 182 -8.80 40.77 -55.93
CA GLN A 182 -7.91 41.66 -56.71
C GLN A 182 -7.82 41.24 -58.18
N ALA A 183 -7.86 39.93 -58.48
CA ALA A 183 -7.94 39.43 -59.85
C ALA A 183 -9.26 39.81 -60.55
N SER A 184 -10.36 39.97 -59.80
CA SER A 184 -11.64 40.48 -60.34
C SER A 184 -11.72 42.01 -60.50
N ARG A 185 -10.67 42.78 -60.13
CA ARG A 185 -10.64 44.25 -60.29
C ARG A 185 -9.66 44.73 -61.37
N ALA A 186 -9.13 43.84 -62.21
CA ALA A 186 -8.36 44.25 -63.38
C ALA A 186 -9.31 44.89 -64.42
N PRO A 187 -9.02 46.11 -64.94
CA PRO A 187 -9.87 46.77 -65.92
C PRO A 187 -9.92 45.99 -67.23
N THR A 188 -11.14 45.87 -67.77
CA THR A 188 -11.47 45.43 -69.12
C THR A 188 -10.76 46.30 -70.18
N GLU A 189 -10.02 45.66 -71.07
CA GLU A 189 -9.67 46.15 -72.41
C GLU A 189 -9.76 44.97 -73.39
N PRO A 190 -10.14 45.21 -74.66
CA PRO A 190 -10.87 44.24 -75.47
C PRO A 190 -10.04 43.62 -76.61
N TYR A 191 -10.60 42.56 -77.20
CA TYR A 191 -10.20 41.88 -78.44
C TYR A 191 -8.98 40.96 -78.37
N THR A 192 -9.20 39.66 -78.52
CA THR A 192 -9.03 38.97 -79.81
C THR A 192 -9.49 37.52 -79.71
N VAL A 193 -9.99 37.06 -80.86
CA VAL A 193 -10.67 35.80 -81.13
C VAL A 193 -9.75 34.58 -80.94
N GLY A 194 -10.24 33.58 -80.22
CA GLY A 194 -9.64 32.24 -80.14
C GLY A 194 -10.62 31.25 -79.52
N MET A 195 -11.35 30.51 -80.36
CA MET A 195 -12.03 29.26 -79.99
C MET A 195 -11.06 28.32 -79.25
N GLY A 196 -11.42 27.49 -78.29
CA GLY A 196 -12.69 27.23 -77.65
C GLY A 196 -12.47 26.29 -76.46
N VAL A 197 -13.21 26.56 -75.38
CA VAL A 197 -13.66 25.66 -74.31
C VAL A 197 -12.61 24.96 -73.41
N PRO A 198 -12.39 25.44 -72.17
CA PRO A 198 -12.09 24.58 -71.05
C PRO A 198 -13.40 24.14 -70.37
N THR A 199 -13.49 22.84 -70.12
CA THR A 199 -14.56 22.11 -69.44
C THR A 199 -14.99 22.77 -68.12
N LEU A 200 -16.26 23.21 -68.10
CA LEU A 200 -17.00 23.60 -66.91
C LEU A 200 -17.20 22.37 -66.01
N TYR A 201 -16.46 22.26 -64.91
CA TYR A 201 -16.90 21.45 -63.77
C TYR A 201 -17.99 22.22 -63.03
N TYR A 202 -19.22 22.11 -63.53
CA TYR A 202 -20.41 22.54 -62.80
C TYR A 202 -20.81 21.42 -61.83
N SER A 203 -20.43 21.55 -60.56
CA SER A 203 -21.00 20.73 -59.48
C SER A 203 -22.28 21.40 -58.99
N GLU A 204 -23.40 20.76 -59.26
CA GLU A 204 -24.74 21.15 -58.81
C GLU A 204 -24.79 21.14 -57.26
N PRO A 205 -25.28 22.20 -56.60
CA PRO A 205 -25.55 22.15 -55.17
C PRO A 205 -26.89 21.46 -54.89
N ILE A 206 -26.87 20.40 -54.07
CA ILE A 206 -28.05 19.81 -53.46
C ILE A 206 -28.69 20.87 -52.54
N TYR A 207 -29.77 21.49 -53.00
CA TYR A 207 -30.70 22.22 -52.14
C TYR A 207 -31.96 21.36 -51.95
N GLY A 208 -32.12 20.80 -50.75
CA GLY A 208 -33.42 20.40 -50.24
C GLY A 208 -34.01 21.55 -49.42
N PRO A 209 -35.24 22.02 -49.70
CA PRO A 209 -36.02 22.78 -48.75
C PRO A 209 -36.96 21.87 -47.96
N LEU A 210 -36.97 22.11 -46.65
CA LEU A 210 -38.02 21.75 -45.71
C LEU A 210 -39.31 22.52 -46.03
N SER A 211 -40.37 21.82 -46.46
CA SER A 211 -41.78 22.04 -46.07
C SER A 211 -42.68 21.09 -46.83
#